data_AF-A0A812RU60-F1
#
_entry.id   AF-A0A812RU60-F1
#
_cell.length_a   1.000
_cell.length_b   1.000
_cell.length_c   1.000
_cell.angle_alpha   90.00
_cell.angle_beta   90.00
_cell.angle_gamma   90.00
#
_symmetry.space_group_name_H-M   'P 1'
#
loop_
_entity.id
_entity.type
_entity.pdbx_description
1 polymer ?
#
loop_
_entity_poly.entity_id
_entity_poly.type
_entity_poly.pdbx_seq_one_letter_code
_entity_poly.pdbx_strand_id
1 'polypeptide(L)'
;MMPAMLPMPLRRRCWQSGPALLLLLVVAGLSWPVPPGFVGASGVGVQRSGTALPRFASLTWNWSDKLGEGTFKEAYMGVVEGEGDWNGFEPGQKLVLKFIKPERYNAGIRITPADIASQKLAQTYAEKFVQEHRPNRGGERMDVFFRVGKLVTSSREQFQSKRRMISKNESMLVELPLYGKFEKFNSNTGWSSGVGLLPDAFSHWTWVVSNGEHLVCDLQGHRGFPDGVLLGGKRLRRHYYAFSDPAILSRAGTYGDADLGLQGQARWFRNHVCNGFCRSLGLEGKVPKPQGSQKPCQSHTVYKPAHPGP
;
A
#
# COMPACT_ATOMS: atom_id res chain seq x y z
N MET A 1 -12.97 -18.35 -58.96
CA MET A 1 -14.06 -17.39 -59.21
C MET A 1 -13.71 -16.08 -58.51
N MET A 2 -13.94 -14.97 -59.22
CA MET A 2 -13.74 -13.55 -58.88
C MET A 2 -14.62 -13.06 -57.68
N PRO A 3 -14.53 -11.79 -57.18
CA PRO A 3 -13.71 -11.40 -56.03
C PRO A 3 -14.49 -10.55 -54.99
N ALA A 4 -13.75 -9.90 -54.08
CA ALA A 4 -13.95 -8.51 -53.65
C ALA A 4 -14.56 -8.18 -52.26
N MET A 5 -13.99 -7.08 -51.74
CA MET A 5 -14.56 -6.00 -50.90
C MET A 5 -14.18 -5.94 -49.40
N LEU A 6 -13.32 -4.97 -49.12
CA LEU A 6 -13.15 -4.25 -47.86
C LEU A 6 -14.45 -3.57 -47.41
N PRO A 7 -14.58 -3.26 -46.10
CA PRO A 7 -15.21 -2.01 -45.71
C PRO A 7 -14.38 -1.13 -44.76
N MET A 8 -14.65 0.16 -44.92
CA MET A 8 -14.14 1.37 -44.26
C MET A 8 -14.87 1.67 -42.91
N PRO A 9 -14.49 2.74 -42.16
CA PRO A 9 -14.66 2.82 -40.70
C PRO A 9 -16.01 3.41 -40.25
N LEU A 10 -16.44 3.01 -39.04
CA LEU A 10 -17.60 3.57 -38.36
C LEU A 10 -17.26 4.82 -37.55
N ARG A 11 -18.02 5.87 -37.83
CA ARG A 11 -17.96 7.22 -37.28
C ARG A 11 -18.33 7.29 -35.79
N ARG A 12 -17.65 8.20 -35.08
CA ARG A 12 -18.01 8.72 -33.75
C ARG A 12 -19.35 9.46 -33.81
N ARG A 13 -20.21 9.26 -32.81
CA ARG A 13 -21.30 10.20 -32.48
C ARG A 13 -21.00 10.87 -31.14
N CYS A 14 -20.83 12.18 -31.20
CA CYS A 14 -20.91 13.09 -30.06
C CYS A 14 -22.32 13.03 -29.46
N TRP A 15 -22.40 12.96 -28.13
CA TRP A 15 -23.59 13.36 -27.39
C TRP A 15 -23.42 14.81 -26.97
N GLN A 16 -24.32 15.67 -27.43
CA GLN A 16 -24.47 17.05 -26.99
C GLN A 16 -25.26 17.06 -25.68
N SER A 17 -24.71 17.70 -24.65
CA SER A 17 -25.39 18.03 -23.39
C SER A 17 -26.15 19.36 -23.56
N GLY A 18 -27.46 19.33 -23.41
CA GLY A 18 -28.30 20.53 -23.23
C GLY A 18 -28.32 21.00 -21.77
N PRO A 19 -28.70 22.26 -21.50
CA PRO A 19 -28.54 22.89 -20.18
C PRO A 19 -29.65 22.46 -19.20
N ALA A 20 -29.26 22.11 -17.97
CA ALA A 20 -30.19 21.88 -16.87
C ALA A 20 -30.54 23.22 -16.21
N LEU A 21 -31.83 23.55 -16.24
CA LEU A 21 -32.42 24.74 -15.64
C LEU A 21 -32.47 24.59 -14.11
N LEU A 22 -32.00 25.63 -13.42
CA LEU A 22 -32.04 25.80 -11.97
C LEU A 22 -33.49 26.08 -11.54
N LEU A 23 -34.10 25.23 -10.71
CA LEU A 23 -35.36 25.54 -10.03
C LEU A 23 -35.13 25.58 -8.51
N LEU A 24 -35.15 26.79 -7.97
CA LEU A 24 -35.30 27.07 -6.54
C LEU A 24 -36.72 26.69 -6.12
N LEU A 25 -36.85 25.78 -5.17
CA LEU A 25 -38.09 25.56 -4.42
C LEU A 25 -37.80 25.77 -2.94
N VAL A 26 -38.28 26.91 -2.44
CA VAL A 26 -38.48 27.21 -1.03
C VAL A 26 -39.76 26.48 -0.61
N VAL A 27 -39.68 25.59 0.38
CA VAL A 27 -40.87 25.06 1.06
C VAL A 27 -40.70 25.26 2.56
N ALA A 28 -41.63 26.05 3.09
CA ALA A 28 -41.81 26.36 4.50
C ALA A 28 -42.22 25.11 5.29
N GLY A 29 -41.89 25.12 6.58
CA GLY A 29 -42.04 23.98 7.47
C GLY A 29 -43.49 23.65 7.82
N LEU A 30 -43.70 22.39 8.21
CA LEU A 30 -44.84 21.93 9.00
C LEU A 30 -44.38 20.76 9.87
N SER A 31 -44.49 20.95 11.17
CA SER A 31 -44.19 20.02 12.27
C SER A 31 -45.28 18.96 12.43
N TRP A 32 -44.89 17.73 12.78
CA TRP A 32 -45.78 16.68 13.29
C TRP A 32 -45.34 16.21 14.69
N PRO A 33 -46.27 15.73 15.54
CA PRO A 33 -46.12 15.71 16.99
C PRO A 33 -45.54 14.40 17.54
N VAL A 34 -44.85 14.48 18.68
CA VAL A 34 -44.43 13.33 19.50
C VAL A 34 -45.17 13.39 20.85
N PRO A 35 -45.92 12.35 21.28
CA PRO A 35 -46.54 12.27 22.60
C PRO A 35 -45.68 11.40 23.57
N PRO A 36 -45.96 11.33 24.89
CA PRO A 36 -45.08 11.87 25.94
C PRO A 36 -44.51 10.81 26.92
N GLY A 37 -43.48 11.19 27.70
CA GLY A 37 -43.04 10.39 28.86
C GLY A 37 -41.72 10.86 29.51
N PHE A 38 -41.82 11.79 30.44
CA PHE A 38 -40.79 12.37 31.34
C PHE A 38 -40.12 11.29 32.25
N VAL A 39 -38.93 11.49 32.87
CA VAL A 39 -38.62 12.48 33.92
C VAL A 39 -37.12 12.83 33.94
N GLY A 40 -36.83 14.14 33.92
CA GLY A 40 -35.59 14.71 34.45
C GLY A 40 -35.83 15.28 35.86
N ALA A 41 -34.80 15.25 36.70
CA ALA A 41 -34.73 16.06 37.91
C ALA A 41 -33.64 17.13 37.75
N SER A 42 -34.06 18.33 38.11
CA SER A 42 -33.51 19.66 37.90
C SER A 42 -32.20 19.93 38.64
N GLY A 43 -31.41 20.86 38.12
CA GLY A 43 -30.28 21.43 38.86
C GLY A 43 -29.65 22.65 38.19
N VAL A 44 -30.35 23.78 38.28
CA VAL A 44 -29.87 25.19 38.31
C VAL A 44 -28.82 25.61 37.27
N GLY A 45 -29.22 26.58 36.45
CA GLY A 45 -28.37 27.23 35.47
C GLY A 45 -27.11 27.85 36.08
N VAL A 46 -25.96 27.37 35.59
CA VAL A 46 -24.75 28.16 35.50
C VAL A 46 -24.46 28.26 34.02
N GLN A 47 -24.47 29.50 33.51
CA GLN A 47 -23.94 29.82 32.19
C GLN A 47 -22.43 29.54 32.25
N ARG A 48 -22.03 28.29 32.03
CA ARG A 48 -20.63 27.93 31.82
C ARG A 48 -20.27 28.45 30.44
N SER A 49 -19.65 29.63 30.39
CA SER A 49 -18.67 29.94 29.35
C SER A 49 -17.51 28.95 29.51
N GLY A 50 -17.76 27.70 29.13
CA GLY A 50 -16.72 26.70 29.03
C GLY A 50 -15.90 27.08 27.81
N THR A 51 -14.78 27.77 28.03
CA THR A 51 -13.65 27.66 27.12
C THR A 51 -13.41 26.16 26.95
N ALA A 52 -13.77 25.61 25.80
CA ALA A 52 -13.46 24.23 25.47
C ALA A 52 -11.96 24.07 25.71
N LEU A 53 -11.56 23.17 26.61
CA LEU A 53 -10.16 22.84 26.79
C LEU A 53 -9.59 22.54 25.41
N PRO A 54 -8.41 23.09 25.05
CA PRO A 54 -7.83 22.84 23.73
C PRO A 54 -7.75 21.34 23.53
N ARG A 55 -8.47 20.84 22.52
CA ARG A 55 -8.43 19.42 22.17
C ARG A 55 -7.07 19.20 21.53
N PHE A 56 -6.13 18.60 22.25
CA PHE A 56 -4.86 18.18 21.67
C PHE A 56 -5.10 17.34 20.41
N ALA A 57 -4.20 17.50 19.43
CA ALA A 57 -4.28 16.78 18.18
C ALA A 57 -4.41 15.27 18.41
N SER A 58 -5.38 14.64 17.75
CA SER A 58 -5.68 13.23 17.87
C SER A 58 -6.16 12.66 16.56
N LEU A 59 -5.97 11.35 16.39
CA LEU A 59 -6.44 10.63 15.21
C LEU A 59 -7.84 10.06 15.46
N THR A 60 -8.80 10.43 14.62
CA THR A 60 -10.18 9.92 14.63
C THR A 60 -10.47 9.13 13.35
N TRP A 61 -11.31 8.10 13.45
CA TRP A 61 -11.78 7.31 12.31
C TRP A 61 -13.10 6.62 12.65
N ASN A 62 -13.83 6.17 11.63
CA ASN A 62 -15.01 5.33 11.78
C ASN A 62 -14.75 3.94 11.18
N TRP A 63 -15.20 2.89 11.86
CA TRP A 63 -15.11 1.52 11.36
C TRP A 63 -15.97 1.26 10.12
N SER A 64 -16.96 2.11 9.83
CA SER A 64 -17.69 2.06 8.55
C SER A 64 -16.83 2.49 7.37
N ASP A 65 -15.77 3.27 7.60
CA ASP A 65 -14.97 3.91 6.55
C ASP A 65 -13.81 2.99 6.13
N LYS A 66 -14.13 1.71 5.94
CA LYS A 66 -13.18 0.69 5.48
C LYS A 66 -12.84 0.93 4.02
N LEU A 67 -11.56 1.09 3.73
CA LEU A 67 -11.03 1.30 2.39
C LEU A 67 -10.77 -0.01 1.67
N GLY A 68 -10.43 -1.06 2.41
CA GLY A 68 -10.14 -2.38 1.87
C GLY A 68 -9.45 -3.28 2.87
N GLU A 69 -9.05 -4.47 2.40
CA GLU A 69 -8.33 -5.44 3.19
C GLU A 69 -7.39 -6.28 2.32
N GLY A 70 -6.33 -6.77 2.95
CA GLY A 70 -5.44 -7.76 2.38
C GLY A 70 -5.44 -9.05 3.20
N THR A 71 -4.41 -9.87 3.00
CA THR A 71 -4.24 -11.14 3.72
C THR A 71 -4.09 -10.96 5.23
N PHE A 72 -3.35 -9.92 5.64
CA PHE A 72 -3.00 -9.67 7.05
C PHE A 72 -3.68 -8.45 7.66
N LYS A 73 -3.93 -7.42 6.85
CA LYS A 73 -4.30 -6.08 7.31
C LYS A 73 -5.68 -5.65 6.79
N GLU A 74 -6.35 -4.80 7.55
CA GLU A 74 -7.49 -4.00 7.10
C GLU A 74 -7.09 -2.52 7.06
N ALA A 75 -7.62 -1.77 6.10
CA ALA A 75 -7.32 -0.36 5.91
C ALA A 75 -8.58 0.51 6.09
N TYR A 76 -8.43 1.62 6.81
CA TYR A 76 -9.50 2.57 7.13
C TYR A 76 -9.06 4.01 6.86
N MET A 77 -10.01 4.88 6.54
CA MET A 77 -9.75 6.32 6.48
C MET A 77 -9.86 6.92 7.88
N GLY A 78 -8.88 7.73 8.25
CA GLY A 78 -8.91 8.57 9.45
C GLY A 78 -8.58 10.02 9.14
N VAL A 79 -8.81 10.89 10.12
CA VAL A 79 -8.48 12.32 10.05
C VAL A 79 -7.82 12.75 11.35
N VAL A 80 -6.82 13.61 11.23
CA VAL A 80 -6.25 14.28 12.40
C VAL A 80 -7.18 15.43 12.80
N GLU A 81 -7.65 15.44 14.03
CA GLU A 81 -8.52 16.48 14.59
C GLU A 81 -7.85 17.17 15.78
N GLY A 82 -8.36 18.34 16.16
CA GLY A 82 -7.87 19.10 17.30
C GLY A 82 -6.84 20.16 16.93
N GLU A 83 -6.06 20.58 17.91
CA GLU A 83 -5.05 21.62 17.80
C GLU A 83 -3.64 21.06 18.06
N GLY A 84 -2.67 21.54 17.29
CA GLY A 84 -1.29 21.05 17.31
C GLY A 84 -1.02 19.94 16.29
N ASP A 85 0.13 19.29 16.41
CA ASP A 85 0.59 18.23 15.53
C ASP A 85 0.33 16.84 16.16
N TRP A 86 -0.17 15.89 15.37
CA TRP A 86 -0.28 14.49 15.79
C TRP A 86 0.73 13.63 15.05
N ASN A 87 1.82 13.24 15.70
CA ASN A 87 2.86 12.39 15.12
C ASN A 87 3.44 12.91 13.78
N GLY A 88 3.61 14.22 13.63
CA GLY A 88 4.06 14.87 12.41
C GLY A 88 2.99 14.97 11.31
N PHE A 89 1.71 14.98 11.69
CA PHE A 89 0.56 15.21 10.81
C PHE A 89 -0.31 16.35 11.34
N GLU A 90 -0.74 17.21 10.42
CA GLU A 90 -1.47 18.44 10.72
C GLU A 90 -2.97 18.18 10.90
N PRO A 91 -3.68 19.01 11.69
CA PRO A 91 -5.13 18.94 11.79
C PRO A 91 -5.81 19.07 10.42
N GLY A 92 -6.88 18.30 10.22
CA GLY A 92 -7.60 18.17 8.95
C GLY A 92 -6.96 17.20 7.96
N GLN A 93 -5.73 16.71 8.22
CA GLN A 93 -5.05 15.79 7.32
C GLN A 93 -5.71 14.41 7.33
N LYS A 94 -6.10 13.94 6.14
CA LYS A 94 -6.63 12.58 5.94
C LYS A 94 -5.48 11.58 5.90
N LEU A 95 -5.65 10.47 6.60
CA LEU A 95 -4.67 9.39 6.74
C LEU A 95 -5.31 8.03 6.45
N VAL A 96 -4.51 7.09 5.98
CA VAL A 96 -4.88 5.68 5.88
C VAL A 96 -4.29 4.95 7.07
N LEU A 97 -5.17 4.29 7.82
CA LEU A 97 -4.84 3.51 9.01
C LEU A 97 -4.91 2.04 8.66
N LYS A 98 -3.85 1.29 8.95
CA LYS A 98 -3.81 -0.15 8.71
C LYS A 98 -3.56 -0.91 9.99
N PHE A 99 -4.48 -1.82 10.27
CA PHE A 99 -4.47 -2.66 11.47
C PHE A 99 -4.28 -4.13 11.07
N ILE A 100 -3.69 -4.93 11.94
CA ILE A 100 -3.72 -6.39 11.76
C ILE A 100 -5.14 -6.87 12.01
N LYS A 101 -5.63 -7.78 11.15
CA LYS A 101 -6.91 -8.46 11.37
C LYS A 101 -6.90 -9.16 12.73
N PRO A 102 -7.95 -9.08 13.57
CA PRO A 102 -7.94 -9.65 14.92
C PRO A 102 -7.51 -11.12 14.97
N GLU A 103 -7.96 -11.94 14.03
CA GLU A 103 -7.58 -13.35 13.92
C GLU A 103 -6.10 -13.56 13.59
N ARG A 104 -5.49 -12.67 12.80
CA ARG A 104 -4.06 -12.69 12.48
C ARG A 104 -3.23 -12.20 13.66
N TYR A 105 -3.72 -11.19 14.37
CA TYR A 105 -3.09 -10.72 15.60
C TYR A 105 -3.06 -11.83 16.65
N ASN A 106 -4.17 -12.56 16.82
CA ASN A 106 -4.22 -13.71 17.74
C ASN A 106 -3.28 -14.84 17.31
N ALA A 107 -2.97 -14.97 16.02
CA ALA A 107 -1.98 -15.91 15.49
C ALA A 107 -0.51 -15.43 15.62
N GLY A 108 -0.27 -14.30 16.29
CA GLY A 108 1.09 -13.78 16.53
C GLY A 108 1.60 -12.80 15.48
N ILE A 109 0.85 -12.53 14.41
CA ILE A 109 1.25 -11.59 13.34
C ILE A 109 1.21 -10.15 13.89
N ARG A 110 2.24 -9.36 13.58
CA ARG A 110 2.35 -7.96 14.04
C ARG A 110 2.80 -7.07 12.90
N ILE A 111 2.41 -5.79 12.96
CA ILE A 111 3.12 -4.74 12.21
C ILE A 111 4.35 -4.38 13.06
N THR A 112 5.51 -4.37 12.43
CA THR A 112 6.81 -4.23 13.09
C THR A 112 7.66 -3.17 12.38
N PRO A 113 8.81 -2.77 12.95
CA PRO A 113 9.77 -1.92 12.24
C PRO A 113 10.24 -2.50 10.90
N ALA A 114 10.17 -3.82 10.70
CA ALA A 114 10.49 -4.45 9.42
C ALA A 114 9.55 -4.02 8.29
N ASP A 115 8.26 -3.75 8.58
CA ASP A 115 7.32 -3.22 7.58
C ASP A 115 7.76 -1.84 7.05
N ILE A 116 8.22 -0.97 7.95
CA ILE A 116 8.76 0.35 7.57
C ILE A 116 10.08 0.19 6.82
N ALA A 117 10.94 -0.73 7.24
CA ALA A 117 12.20 -1.02 6.55
C ALA A 117 11.94 -1.51 5.11
N SER A 118 10.95 -2.37 4.90
CA SER A 118 10.49 -2.82 3.58
C SER A 118 10.05 -1.65 2.69
N GLN A 119 9.22 -0.75 3.23
CA GLN A 119 8.75 0.42 2.49
C GLN A 119 9.90 1.36 2.10
N LYS A 120 10.83 1.64 3.02
CA LYS A 120 12.00 2.49 2.77
C LYS A 120 12.97 1.87 1.76
N LEU A 121 13.21 0.56 1.85
CA LEU A 121 14.06 -0.15 0.90
C LEU A 121 13.44 -0.13 -0.50
N ALA A 122 12.13 -0.39 -0.62
CA ALA A 122 11.42 -0.30 -1.88
C ALA A 122 11.45 1.12 -2.47
N GLN A 123 11.30 2.16 -1.63
CA GLN A 123 11.47 3.55 -2.05
C GLN A 123 12.87 3.81 -2.61
N THR A 124 13.92 3.35 -1.92
CA THR A 124 15.32 3.50 -2.37
C THR A 124 15.53 2.84 -3.74
N TYR A 125 14.97 1.65 -3.95
CA TYR A 125 15.00 1.00 -5.26
C TYR A 125 14.23 1.78 -6.32
N ALA A 126 13.06 2.34 -6.00
CA ALA A 126 12.28 3.14 -6.95
C ALA A 126 13.04 4.39 -7.41
N GLU A 127 13.66 5.11 -6.46
CA GLU A 127 14.46 6.31 -6.74
C GLU A 127 15.63 5.97 -7.67
N LYS A 128 16.38 4.91 -7.33
CA LYS A 128 17.48 4.39 -8.17
C LYS A 128 16.98 3.97 -9.56
N PHE A 129 15.86 3.25 -9.63
CA PHE A 129 15.29 2.77 -10.88
C PHE A 129 14.89 3.92 -11.82
N VAL A 130 14.21 4.93 -11.28
CA VAL A 130 13.79 6.11 -12.05
C VAL A 130 15.00 6.92 -12.51
N GLN A 131 16.02 7.07 -11.66
CA GLN A 131 17.25 7.79 -11.97
C GLN A 131 18.02 7.13 -13.12
N GLU A 132 18.24 5.82 -13.04
CA GLU A 132 19.06 5.07 -14.01
C GLU A 132 18.31 4.78 -15.32
N HIS A 133 17.06 4.33 -15.24
CA HIS A 133 16.37 3.73 -16.39
C HIS A 133 15.33 4.63 -17.02
N ARG A 134 14.88 5.67 -16.31
CA ARG A 134 13.96 6.69 -16.84
C ARG A 134 12.78 6.06 -17.60
N PRO A 135 12.05 5.14 -16.96
CA PRO A 135 11.07 4.31 -17.65
C PRO A 135 10.03 5.19 -18.33
N ASN A 136 9.61 4.82 -19.54
CA ASN A 136 8.69 5.63 -20.32
C ASN A 136 7.66 4.76 -21.05
N ARG A 137 6.53 5.35 -21.40
CA ARG A 137 5.49 4.72 -22.23
C ARG A 137 5.10 5.70 -23.33
N GLY A 138 5.34 5.33 -24.59
CA GLY A 138 5.05 6.21 -25.71
C GLY A 138 5.86 7.51 -25.69
N GLY A 139 7.09 7.48 -25.17
CA GLY A 139 7.94 8.66 -25.02
C GLY A 139 7.69 9.49 -23.75
N GLU A 140 6.59 9.25 -23.05
CA GLU A 140 6.30 9.94 -21.79
C GLU A 140 6.93 9.22 -20.60
N ARG A 141 7.70 9.96 -19.82
CA ARG A 141 8.36 9.44 -18.61
C ARG A 141 7.33 9.02 -17.57
N MET A 142 7.65 7.94 -16.87
CA MET A 142 6.90 7.43 -15.74
C MET A 142 7.72 7.56 -14.47
N ASP A 143 7.09 8.04 -13.42
CA ASP A 143 7.70 8.05 -12.09
C ASP A 143 7.20 6.85 -11.25
N VAL A 144 8.00 6.41 -10.29
CA VAL A 144 7.66 5.31 -9.38
C VAL A 144 7.90 5.80 -7.95
N PHE A 145 6.89 5.65 -7.10
CA PHE A 145 6.93 6.11 -5.72
C PHE A 145 6.39 5.03 -4.78
N PHE A 146 6.90 5.02 -3.56
CA PHE A 146 6.38 4.20 -2.47
C PHE A 146 5.87 5.09 -1.34
N ARG A 147 4.76 4.68 -0.73
CA ARG A 147 4.32 5.20 0.55
C ARG A 147 5.12 4.58 1.66
N VAL A 148 5.82 5.46 2.37
CA VAL A 148 6.41 5.14 3.66
C VAL A 148 5.50 5.71 4.74
N GLY A 149 4.94 4.82 5.54
CA GLY A 149 4.12 5.18 6.67
C GLY A 149 4.94 5.41 7.95
N LYS A 150 4.22 5.54 9.05
CA LYS A 150 4.74 5.59 10.41
C LYS A 150 4.08 4.48 11.23
N LEU A 151 4.83 3.92 12.17
CA LEU A 151 4.25 3.05 13.19
C LEU A 151 3.69 3.90 14.31
N VAL A 152 2.45 3.61 14.69
CA VAL A 152 1.78 4.25 15.81
C VAL A 152 1.27 3.15 16.73
N THR A 153 1.53 3.27 18.01
CA THR A 153 1.08 2.28 19.00
C THR A 153 -0.23 2.74 19.62
N SER A 154 -1.23 1.84 19.66
CA SER A 154 -2.50 2.12 20.32
C SER A 154 -2.32 2.18 21.83
N SER A 155 -2.66 3.32 22.45
CA SER A 155 -2.58 3.50 23.90
C SER A 155 -3.70 2.79 24.68
N ARG A 156 -4.74 2.33 23.98
CA ARG A 156 -5.92 1.66 24.55
C ARG A 156 -6.45 0.58 23.61
N GLU A 157 -7.29 -0.31 24.15
CA GLU A 157 -8.07 -1.22 23.33
C GLU A 157 -9.12 -0.43 22.53
N GLN A 158 -9.41 -0.89 21.32
CA GLN A 158 -10.44 -0.30 20.46
C GLN A 158 -11.42 -1.38 20.02
N PHE A 159 -12.71 -1.04 20.05
CA PHE A 159 -13.80 -1.98 19.79
C PHE A 159 -14.68 -1.48 18.65
N GLN A 160 -15.23 -2.42 17.89
CA GLN A 160 -16.37 -2.22 17.02
C GLN A 160 -17.53 -3.01 17.62
N SER A 161 -18.53 -2.30 18.15
CA SER A 161 -19.59 -2.90 18.98
C SER A 161 -18.98 -3.70 20.14
N LYS A 162 -19.15 -5.03 20.17
CA LYS A 162 -18.58 -5.91 21.21
C LYS A 162 -17.28 -6.61 20.78
N ARG A 163 -16.87 -6.47 19.52
CA ARG A 163 -15.66 -7.12 18.99
C ARG A 163 -14.46 -6.21 19.23
N ARG A 164 -13.42 -6.74 19.89
CA ARG A 164 -12.12 -6.06 19.99
C ARG A 164 -11.47 -6.05 18.61
N MET A 165 -11.17 -4.86 18.11
CA MET A 165 -10.51 -4.64 16.83
C MET A 165 -9.01 -4.43 16.99
N ILE A 166 -8.60 -3.69 18.02
CA ILE A 166 -7.19 -3.37 18.30
C ILE A 166 -6.91 -3.59 19.77
N SER A 167 -5.80 -4.24 20.08
CA SER A 167 -5.34 -4.44 21.46
C SER A 167 -4.55 -3.23 21.97
N LYS A 168 -4.53 -3.01 23.29
CA LYS A 168 -3.61 -2.03 23.88
C LYS A 168 -2.17 -2.42 23.53
N ASN A 169 -1.34 -1.43 23.20
CA ASN A 169 0.04 -1.56 22.74
C ASN A 169 0.22 -2.25 21.37
N GLU A 170 -0.86 -2.51 20.63
CA GLU A 170 -0.76 -2.95 19.24
C GLU A 170 -0.27 -1.81 18.34
N SER A 171 0.66 -2.12 17.44
CA SER A 171 1.13 -1.16 16.44
C SER A 171 0.24 -1.19 15.21
N MET A 172 -0.13 0.00 14.74
CA MET A 172 -0.78 0.24 13.46
C MET A 172 0.18 0.95 12.51
N LEU A 173 -0.03 0.77 11.21
CA LEU A 173 0.67 1.56 10.20
C LEU A 173 -0.21 2.73 9.78
N VAL A 174 0.34 3.93 9.81
CA VAL A 174 -0.34 5.16 9.39
C VAL A 174 0.41 5.78 8.22
N GLU A 175 -0.29 6.03 7.11
CA GLU A 175 0.31 6.61 5.92
C GLU A 175 -0.61 7.65 5.26
N LEU A 176 -0.06 8.44 4.36
CA LEU A 176 -0.86 9.37 3.57
C LEU A 176 -1.64 8.62 2.47
N PRO A 177 -2.89 9.02 2.19
CA PRO A 177 -3.72 8.35 1.21
C PRO A 177 -3.10 8.37 -0.19
N LEU A 178 -3.40 7.30 -0.93
CA LEU A 178 -3.30 7.20 -2.37
C LEU A 178 -4.69 7.48 -2.94
N TYR A 179 -4.83 8.58 -3.66
CA TYR A 179 -6.09 8.92 -4.32
C TYR A 179 -6.14 8.26 -5.70
N GLY A 180 -7.30 7.72 -6.05
CA GLY A 180 -7.54 7.02 -7.32
C GLY A 180 -7.87 5.54 -7.13
N LYS A 181 -8.03 4.82 -8.25
CA LYS A 181 -8.29 3.39 -8.23
C LYS A 181 -7.09 2.64 -7.67
N PHE A 182 -7.31 1.89 -6.59
CA PHE A 182 -6.31 1.00 -6.01
C PHE A 182 -6.29 -0.33 -6.78
N GLU A 183 -5.11 -0.79 -7.18
CA GLU A 183 -4.89 -1.96 -8.00
C GLU A 183 -3.70 -2.76 -7.45
N LYS A 184 -3.80 -4.10 -7.51
CA LYS A 184 -2.70 -5.00 -7.21
C LYS A 184 -2.09 -5.48 -8.53
N PHE A 185 -0.81 -5.21 -8.73
CA PHE A 185 -0.13 -5.47 -9.99
C PHE A 185 0.56 -6.83 -10.00
N ASN A 186 1.16 -7.21 -8.87
CA ASN A 186 1.70 -8.54 -8.65
C ASN A 186 1.63 -8.96 -7.17
N SER A 187 2.01 -10.21 -6.89
CA SER A 187 2.05 -10.76 -5.54
C SER A 187 3.45 -11.22 -5.12
N ASN A 188 3.62 -11.51 -3.82
CA ASN A 188 4.81 -12.17 -3.29
C ASN A 188 4.94 -13.66 -3.64
N THR A 189 3.99 -14.21 -4.41
CA THR A 189 4.03 -15.58 -4.95
C THR A 189 4.23 -15.62 -6.46
N GLY A 190 4.37 -14.46 -7.11
CA GLY A 190 4.58 -14.35 -8.56
C GLY A 190 3.30 -14.29 -9.39
N TRP A 191 2.12 -14.14 -8.79
CA TRP A 191 0.94 -13.77 -9.55
C TRP A 191 1.16 -12.37 -10.16
N SER A 192 0.77 -12.19 -11.42
CA SER A 192 0.74 -10.90 -12.10
C SER A 192 -0.65 -10.63 -12.63
N SER A 193 -1.09 -9.38 -12.53
CA SER A 193 -2.35 -8.91 -13.10
C SER A 193 -2.32 -8.84 -14.63
N GLY A 194 -1.13 -8.82 -15.25
CA GLY A 194 -0.93 -8.50 -16.66
C GLY A 194 -1.25 -7.04 -17.04
N VAL A 195 -1.79 -6.25 -16.11
CA VAL A 195 -2.13 -4.84 -16.30
C VAL A 195 -1.01 -3.99 -15.74
N GLY A 196 -0.43 -3.09 -16.54
CA GLY A 196 0.69 -2.28 -16.09
C GLY A 196 1.97 -3.10 -15.96
N LEU A 197 2.75 -3.16 -17.04
CA LEU A 197 3.90 -4.05 -17.16
C LEU A 197 5.14 -3.61 -16.35
N LEU A 198 5.22 -2.32 -16.00
CA LEU A 198 6.37 -1.77 -15.27
C LEU A 198 6.56 -2.40 -13.89
N PRO A 199 5.52 -2.59 -13.04
CA PRO A 199 5.64 -3.30 -11.77
C PRO A 199 6.40 -4.63 -11.85
N ASP A 200 6.07 -5.51 -12.78
CA ASP A 200 6.75 -6.81 -12.89
C ASP A 200 8.22 -6.68 -13.29
N ALA A 201 8.52 -5.75 -14.20
CA ALA A 201 9.89 -5.48 -14.60
C ALA A 201 10.70 -4.82 -13.48
N PHE A 202 10.07 -3.96 -12.67
CA PHE A 202 10.68 -3.37 -11.49
C PHE A 202 11.01 -4.46 -10.47
N SER A 203 10.08 -5.38 -10.16
CA SER A 203 10.34 -6.53 -9.29
C SER A 203 11.53 -7.37 -9.78
N HIS A 204 11.56 -7.72 -11.07
CA HIS A 204 12.69 -8.44 -11.69
C HIS A 204 14.00 -7.66 -11.56
N TRP A 205 13.98 -6.37 -11.88
CA TRP A 205 15.15 -5.50 -11.80
C TRP A 205 15.71 -5.42 -10.38
N THR A 206 14.86 -5.31 -9.34
CA THR A 206 15.34 -5.24 -7.94
C THR A 206 16.14 -6.48 -7.54
N TRP A 207 15.74 -7.66 -8.02
CA TRP A 207 16.49 -8.90 -7.81
C TRP A 207 17.84 -8.88 -8.54
N VAL A 208 17.87 -8.42 -9.79
CA VAL A 208 19.11 -8.36 -10.57
C VAL A 208 20.10 -7.36 -9.98
N VAL A 209 19.65 -6.13 -9.69
CA VAL A 209 20.53 -5.05 -9.20
C VAL A 209 21.04 -5.32 -7.78
N SER A 210 20.32 -6.12 -7.00
CA SER A 210 20.74 -6.55 -5.66
C SER A 210 21.53 -7.86 -5.66
N ASN A 211 21.86 -8.42 -6.83
CA ASN A 211 22.54 -9.72 -6.96
C ASN A 211 21.81 -10.85 -6.19
N GLY A 212 20.48 -10.84 -6.27
CA GLY A 212 19.60 -11.80 -5.63
C GLY A 212 19.44 -11.66 -4.12
N GLU A 213 19.88 -10.55 -3.51
CA GLU A 213 19.63 -10.29 -2.10
C GLU A 213 18.16 -9.91 -1.83
N HIS A 214 17.54 -9.15 -2.72
CA HIS A 214 16.20 -8.60 -2.52
C HIS A 214 15.34 -8.68 -3.78
N LEU A 215 14.09 -9.12 -3.63
CA LEU A 215 13.05 -8.99 -4.66
C LEU A 215 11.89 -8.20 -4.06
N VAL A 216 11.63 -7.01 -4.60
CA VAL A 216 10.50 -6.16 -4.19
C VAL A 216 9.26 -6.60 -4.97
N CYS A 217 8.21 -7.03 -4.28
CA CYS A 217 6.96 -7.53 -4.88
C CYS A 217 5.75 -7.16 -4.04
N ASP A 218 4.62 -7.82 -4.28
CA ASP A 218 3.31 -7.42 -3.75
C ASP A 218 2.98 -5.96 -4.12
N LEU A 219 3.38 -5.56 -5.33
CA LEU A 219 3.25 -4.18 -5.80
C LEU A 219 1.77 -3.86 -6.00
N GLN A 220 1.27 -2.96 -5.17
CA GLN A 220 -0.13 -2.55 -5.12
C GLN A 220 -0.24 -1.07 -4.77
N GLY A 221 -1.25 -0.40 -5.32
CA GLY A 221 -1.41 1.04 -5.16
C GLY A 221 -2.16 1.66 -6.32
N HIS A 222 -1.76 2.86 -6.74
CA HIS A 222 -2.42 3.59 -7.80
C HIS A 222 -1.50 3.76 -9.02
N ARG A 223 -2.04 3.46 -10.20
CA ARG A 223 -1.44 3.85 -11.47
C ARG A 223 -2.06 5.15 -11.96
N GLY A 224 -1.29 6.22 -11.90
CA GLY A 224 -1.74 7.55 -12.28
C GLY A 224 -1.32 7.97 -13.68
N PHE A 225 -1.98 9.01 -14.14
CA PHE A 225 -1.82 9.65 -15.45
C PHE A 225 -1.47 11.13 -15.24
N PRO A 226 -0.92 11.81 -16.27
CA PRO A 226 -0.73 13.25 -16.23
C PRO A 226 -2.01 13.98 -15.74
N ASP A 227 -1.80 14.99 -14.90
CA ASP A 227 -2.80 15.80 -14.19
C ASP A 227 -3.67 15.07 -13.15
N GLY A 228 -3.36 13.79 -12.90
CA GLY A 228 -3.94 13.01 -11.80
C GLY A 228 -3.52 13.48 -10.42
N VAL A 229 -4.36 13.20 -9.42
CA VAL A 229 -4.11 13.52 -8.01
C VAL A 229 -3.21 12.45 -7.39
N LEU A 230 -1.99 12.86 -7.08
CA LEU A 230 -0.96 12.14 -6.35
C LEU A 230 -1.14 12.31 -4.82
N LEU A 231 -0.46 11.43 -4.10
CA LEU A 231 0.13 11.61 -2.78
C LEU A 231 -0.23 12.91 -2.03
N GLY A 232 -1.13 12.83 -1.05
CA GLY A 232 -1.48 13.98 -0.21
C GLY A 232 -2.20 15.12 -0.96
N GLY A 233 -2.79 14.83 -2.12
CA GLY A 233 -3.60 15.79 -2.90
C GLY A 233 -2.83 16.56 -3.98
N LYS A 234 -1.53 16.32 -4.18
CA LYS A 234 -0.70 17.05 -5.17
C LYS A 234 -0.99 16.55 -6.59
N ARG A 235 -0.85 17.37 -7.64
CA ARG A 235 -1.02 16.89 -9.04
C ARG A 235 0.34 16.56 -9.66
N LEU A 236 0.46 15.43 -10.36
CA LEU A 236 1.64 15.14 -11.17
C LEU A 236 1.39 15.41 -12.64
N ARG A 237 2.42 15.88 -13.34
CA ARG A 237 2.39 16.17 -14.79
C ARG A 237 2.82 14.98 -15.65
N ARG A 238 3.01 13.80 -15.05
CA ARG A 238 3.55 12.60 -15.70
C ARG A 238 2.74 11.38 -15.31
N HIS A 239 2.85 10.32 -16.11
CA HIS A 239 2.42 8.99 -15.68
C HIS A 239 3.20 8.56 -14.44
N TYR A 240 2.56 7.79 -13.57
CA TYR A 240 3.24 7.30 -12.38
C TYR A 240 2.64 6.01 -11.83
N TYR A 241 3.43 5.31 -11.04
CA TYR A 241 2.94 4.31 -10.09
C TYR A 241 3.25 4.78 -8.68
N ALA A 242 2.23 4.81 -7.84
CA ALA A 242 2.36 5.08 -6.41
C ALA A 242 1.96 3.81 -5.66
N PHE A 243 2.91 3.15 -5.05
CA PHE A 243 2.71 1.89 -4.34
C PHE A 243 2.63 2.09 -2.83
N SER A 244 2.02 1.12 -2.15
CA SER A 244 2.03 1.00 -0.69
C SER A 244 2.13 -0.46 -0.30
N ASP A 245 2.65 -0.72 0.91
CA ASP A 245 2.83 -2.07 1.48
C ASP A 245 3.49 -3.09 0.53
N PRO A 246 4.71 -2.82 0.03
CA PRO A 246 5.47 -3.83 -0.67
C PRO A 246 5.89 -4.97 0.26
N ALA A 247 6.07 -6.15 -0.31
CA ALA A 247 6.84 -7.22 0.31
C ALA A 247 8.28 -7.19 -0.21
N ILE A 248 9.24 -7.53 0.66
CA ILE A 248 10.62 -7.82 0.27
C ILE A 248 10.84 -9.30 0.48
N LEU A 249 11.11 -10.04 -0.59
CA LEU A 249 11.62 -11.40 -0.49
C LEU A 249 13.14 -11.31 -0.41
N SER A 250 13.71 -11.56 0.75
CA SER A 250 15.15 -11.42 0.98
C SER A 250 15.85 -12.77 1.06
N ARG A 251 17.17 -12.79 0.84
CA ARG A 251 17.95 -14.00 1.09
C ARG A 251 17.88 -14.45 2.55
N ALA A 252 17.82 -13.50 3.48
CA ALA A 252 17.85 -13.75 4.92
C ALA A 252 16.47 -14.02 5.55
N GLY A 253 15.37 -13.69 4.87
CA GLY A 253 14.02 -13.87 5.42
C GLY A 253 13.66 -12.89 6.55
N THR A 254 14.21 -11.68 6.54
CA THR A 254 14.17 -10.74 7.69
C THR A 254 13.14 -9.63 7.57
N TYR A 255 12.36 -9.57 6.50
CA TYR A 255 11.42 -8.47 6.22
C TYR A 255 9.96 -8.75 6.64
N GLY A 256 9.78 -9.56 7.70
CA GLY A 256 8.49 -9.89 8.29
C GLY A 256 7.76 -11.05 7.59
N ASP A 257 6.51 -11.29 7.96
CA ASP A 257 5.76 -12.50 7.56
C ASP A 257 5.48 -12.63 6.05
N ALA A 258 5.61 -11.54 5.29
CA ALA A 258 5.48 -11.54 3.84
C ALA A 258 6.76 -11.95 3.11
N ASP A 259 7.90 -12.02 3.81
CA ASP A 259 9.20 -12.43 3.30
C ASP A 259 9.29 -13.97 3.26
N LEU A 260 8.96 -14.53 2.10
CA LEU A 260 9.02 -15.97 1.83
C LEU A 260 10.45 -16.46 1.49
N GLY A 261 11.46 -15.62 1.67
CA GLY A 261 12.86 -15.97 1.49
C GLY A 261 13.25 -16.34 0.05
N LEU A 262 14.32 -17.12 -0.08
CA LEU A 262 14.79 -17.67 -1.36
C LEU A 262 13.75 -18.53 -2.07
N GLN A 263 12.94 -19.29 -1.31
CA GLN A 263 11.86 -20.09 -1.89
C GLN A 263 10.78 -19.21 -2.51
N GLY A 264 10.45 -18.10 -1.86
CA GLY A 264 9.60 -17.04 -2.39
C GLY A 264 10.15 -16.48 -3.69
N GLN A 265 11.43 -16.11 -3.71
CA GLN A 265 12.08 -15.59 -4.92
C GLN A 265 11.98 -16.59 -6.08
N ALA A 266 12.36 -17.85 -5.85
CA ALA A 266 12.27 -18.91 -6.86
C ALA A 266 10.84 -19.10 -7.37
N ARG A 267 9.84 -19.09 -6.47
CA ARG A 267 8.43 -19.19 -6.82
C ARG A 267 7.96 -17.99 -7.65
N TRP A 268 8.38 -16.78 -7.28
CA TRP A 268 8.06 -15.57 -8.01
C TRP A 268 8.56 -15.67 -9.46
N PHE A 269 9.83 -16.05 -9.65
CA PHE A 269 10.45 -16.20 -10.97
C PHE A 269 9.84 -17.32 -11.80
N ARG A 270 9.40 -18.42 -11.18
CA ARG A 270 8.71 -19.52 -11.89
C ARG A 270 7.43 -19.04 -12.58
N ASN A 271 6.76 -18.05 -11.98
CA ASN A 271 5.50 -17.51 -12.50
C ASN A 271 5.71 -16.22 -13.32
N HIS A 272 6.93 -15.65 -13.32
CA HIS A 272 7.23 -14.42 -14.03
C HIS A 272 7.43 -14.65 -15.53
N VAL A 273 6.81 -13.81 -16.35
CA VAL A 273 7.05 -13.75 -17.79
C VAL A 273 7.63 -12.38 -18.12
N CYS A 274 8.84 -12.35 -18.68
CA CYS A 274 9.49 -11.11 -19.09
C CYS A 274 8.63 -10.34 -20.10
N ASN A 275 8.42 -9.06 -19.80
CA ASN A 275 7.64 -8.15 -20.64
C ASN A 275 8.54 -7.14 -21.37
N GLY A 276 7.92 -6.18 -22.09
CA GLY A 276 8.65 -5.18 -22.86
C GLY A 276 9.66 -4.36 -22.05
N PHE A 277 9.36 -4.06 -20.79
CA PHE A 277 10.30 -3.37 -19.90
C PHE A 277 11.44 -4.29 -19.47
N CYS A 278 11.18 -5.57 -19.16
CA CYS A 278 12.25 -6.52 -18.83
C CYS A 278 13.27 -6.63 -19.98
N ARG A 279 12.76 -6.71 -21.22
CA ARG A 279 13.61 -6.77 -22.42
C ARG A 279 14.40 -5.49 -22.64
N SER A 280 13.76 -4.32 -22.52
CA SER A 280 14.47 -3.04 -22.69
C SER A 280 15.55 -2.81 -21.63
N LEU A 281 15.39 -3.40 -20.44
CA LEU A 281 16.34 -3.35 -19.34
C LEU A 281 17.41 -4.47 -19.41
N GLY A 282 17.37 -5.34 -20.42
CA GLY A 282 18.29 -6.48 -20.54
C GLY A 282 18.19 -7.47 -19.38
N LEU A 283 16.97 -7.71 -18.86
CA LEU A 283 16.72 -8.61 -17.74
C LEU A 283 16.37 -10.04 -18.18
N GLU A 284 16.01 -10.22 -19.45
CA GLU A 284 15.60 -11.52 -19.98
C GLU A 284 16.67 -12.60 -19.74
N GLY A 285 16.25 -13.76 -19.23
CA GLY A 285 17.14 -14.86 -18.84
C GLY A 285 17.87 -14.69 -17.49
N LYS A 286 17.81 -13.52 -16.85
CA LYS A 286 18.39 -13.32 -15.51
C LYS A 286 17.45 -13.83 -14.42
N VAL A 287 17.54 -15.11 -14.11
CA VAL A 287 16.69 -15.78 -13.11
C VAL A 287 17.57 -16.50 -12.07
N PRO A 288 17.03 -16.84 -10.88
CA PRO A 288 17.73 -17.68 -9.92
C PRO A 288 18.18 -18.98 -10.59
N LYS A 289 19.45 -19.36 -10.40
CA LYS A 289 19.92 -20.67 -10.86
C LYS A 289 19.11 -21.75 -10.14
N PRO A 290 18.71 -22.84 -10.82
CA PRO A 290 18.15 -23.99 -10.15
C PRO A 290 19.12 -24.38 -9.02
N GLN A 291 18.61 -24.54 -7.81
CA GLN A 291 19.40 -25.13 -6.73
C GLN A 291 19.64 -26.59 -7.10
N GLY A 292 20.64 -26.86 -7.96
CA GLY A 292 21.24 -28.17 -8.05
C GLY A 292 21.73 -28.51 -6.65
N SER A 293 21.39 -29.71 -6.15
CA SER A 293 21.84 -30.27 -4.87
C SER A 293 23.20 -29.69 -4.48
N GLN A 294 23.20 -28.80 -3.48
CA GLN A 294 24.46 -28.41 -2.87
C GLN A 294 25.08 -29.70 -2.38
N LYS A 295 26.15 -30.18 -3.04
CA LYS A 295 26.96 -31.23 -2.45
C LYS A 295 27.39 -30.69 -1.09
N PRO A 296 27.14 -31.41 0.01
CA PRO A 296 27.57 -30.95 1.32
C PRO A 296 29.07 -30.70 1.23
N CYS A 297 29.48 -29.48 1.58
CA CYS A 297 30.88 -29.15 1.76
C CYS A 297 31.35 -30.02 2.93
N GLN A 298 31.91 -31.19 2.65
CA GLN A 298 32.59 -31.97 3.68
C GLN A 298 33.84 -31.19 4.04
N SER A 299 33.76 -30.41 5.12
CA SER A 299 34.93 -29.94 5.82
C SER A 299 35.63 -31.18 6.38
N HIS A 300 36.63 -31.69 5.67
CA HIS A 300 37.60 -32.60 6.26
C HIS A 300 38.41 -31.80 7.28
N THR A 301 37.97 -31.84 8.53
CA THR A 301 38.80 -31.43 9.66
C THR A 301 39.91 -32.47 9.80
N VAL A 302 41.08 -32.18 9.23
CA VAL A 302 42.29 -32.96 9.48
C VAL A 302 42.79 -32.59 10.87
N TYR A 303 42.54 -33.46 11.85
CA TYR A 303 43.21 -33.34 13.14
C TYR A 303 44.69 -33.68 12.95
N LYS A 304 45.57 -32.71 13.20
CA LYS A 304 47.00 -32.97 13.39
C LYS A 304 47.17 -33.72 14.73
N PRO A 305 47.86 -34.87 14.76
CA PRO A 305 48.19 -35.51 16.02
C PRO A 305 49.09 -34.59 16.85
N ALA A 306 48.75 -34.44 18.13
CA ALA A 306 49.57 -33.69 19.08
C ALA A 306 50.92 -34.40 19.25
N HIS A 307 52.01 -33.67 19.04
CA HIS A 307 53.33 -34.15 19.40
C HIS A 307 53.44 -34.28 20.93
N PRO A 308 53.99 -35.38 21.45
CA PRO A 308 54.44 -35.41 22.84
C PRO A 308 55.67 -34.49 22.93
N GLY A 309 55.59 -33.46 23.77
CA GLY A 309 56.70 -32.57 24.07
C GLY A 309 57.84 -33.29 24.79
N PRO A 310 59.05 -32.69 24.81
CA PRO A 310 60.22 -33.21 25.52
C PRO A 310 60.07 -33.14 27.04
#